data_AF-A0A496ZAQ6-F1
#
_entry.id   AF-A0A496ZAQ6-F1
#
_cell.length_a   1.000
_cell.length_b   1.000
_cell.length_c   1.000
_cell.angle_alpha   90.00
_cell.angle_beta   90.00
_cell.angle_gamma   90.00
#
_symmetry.space_group_name_H-M   'P 1'
#
loop_
_entity.id
_entity.type
_entity.pdbx_description
1 polymer ?
#
loop_
_entity_poly.entity_id
_entity_poly.type
_entity_poly.pdbx_seq_one_letter_code
_entity_poly.pdbx_strand_id
1 'polypeptide(L)'
;MDTIIAFNNLVLDVDLSTGKIGTIEISNLERRQYLGGKGLATKLLYDHIEPGIDPLSPENILVMMTGPTAGTPSPAGGRFTAMCKSPLTGIFASSYVGGKFGISLKKSGYDGIMIRGKSEKKVYIRVENGEVSINDASELWGLDTRDIQETRKQEGDWVVIGPAGENLVRFAVIASDKRVAGRCGMGAVMGSKNLKGIVARGDRKIKVADPDRFKKALKIAQKKVLANDNTGRRLRELGTPQNVRTYGTTAIMPVRNFSKAKFDGLENISAEKIRDDHKV
;
A
#
# COMPACT_ATOMS: atom_id res chain seq x y z
N MET A 1 -5.20 -27.86 -16.23
CA MET A 1 -4.80 -27.03 -15.07
C MET A 1 -5.86 -25.96 -14.90
N ASP A 2 -6.53 -25.89 -13.76
CA ASP A 2 -7.64 -24.96 -13.57
C ASP A 2 -7.16 -23.51 -13.59
N THR A 3 -7.79 -22.70 -14.43
CA THR A 3 -7.62 -21.25 -14.50
C THR A 3 -7.89 -20.60 -13.14
N ILE A 4 -6.92 -19.85 -12.63
CA ILE A 4 -7.08 -19.07 -11.39
C ILE A 4 -7.71 -17.73 -11.75
N ILE A 5 -8.96 -17.52 -11.32
CA ILE A 5 -9.76 -16.33 -11.62
C ILE A 5 -9.51 -15.25 -10.54
N ALA A 6 -9.84 -13.98 -10.85
CA ALA A 6 -9.58 -12.76 -10.08
C ALA A 6 -8.14 -12.23 -10.14
N PHE A 7 -7.36 -12.69 -11.12
CA PHE A 7 -6.04 -12.16 -11.47
C PHE A 7 -6.05 -11.60 -12.88
N ASN A 8 -5.22 -10.60 -13.12
CA ASN A 8 -4.84 -10.21 -14.47
C ASN A 8 -3.64 -11.01 -14.98
N ASN A 9 -2.89 -11.64 -14.07
CA ASN A 9 -1.67 -12.42 -14.33
C ASN A 9 -0.49 -11.59 -14.80
N LEU A 10 -0.61 -10.26 -14.75
CA LEU A 10 0.40 -9.33 -15.22
C LEU A 10 0.85 -8.43 -14.09
N VAL A 11 2.17 -8.32 -13.93
CA VAL A 11 2.82 -7.32 -13.11
C VAL A 11 3.50 -6.34 -14.04
N LEU A 12 3.23 -5.06 -13.88
CA LEU A 12 3.90 -4.01 -14.64
C LEU A 12 5.37 -3.94 -14.20
N ASP A 13 6.32 -3.95 -15.15
CA ASP A 13 7.76 -3.83 -14.89
C ASP A 13 8.27 -2.53 -15.49
N VAL A 14 8.67 -1.59 -14.65
CA VAL A 14 9.12 -0.25 -15.05
C VAL A 14 10.56 -0.05 -14.63
N ASP A 15 11.44 0.15 -15.61
CA ASP A 15 12.82 0.57 -15.38
C ASP A 15 12.95 2.07 -15.60
N LEU A 16 13.16 2.81 -14.51
CA LEU A 16 13.26 4.27 -14.53
C LEU A 16 14.60 4.76 -15.10
N SER A 17 15.63 3.92 -15.14
CA SER A 17 16.93 4.30 -15.72
C SER A 17 16.85 4.34 -17.25
N THR A 18 16.14 3.38 -17.84
CA THR A 18 16.01 3.25 -19.31
C THR A 18 14.70 3.82 -19.85
N GLY A 19 13.72 4.08 -18.98
CA GLY A 19 12.35 4.42 -19.37
C GLY A 19 11.57 3.24 -19.96
N LYS A 20 12.12 2.02 -19.91
CA LYS A 20 11.47 0.83 -20.47
C LYS A 20 10.28 0.43 -19.60
N ILE A 21 9.15 0.21 -20.27
CA ILE A 21 7.91 -0.28 -19.68
C ILE A 21 7.61 -1.64 -20.30
N GLY A 22 7.47 -2.66 -19.45
CA GLY A 22 7.13 -4.02 -19.86
C GLY A 22 6.18 -4.69 -18.88
N THR A 23 5.96 -5.98 -19.06
CA THR A 23 5.13 -6.79 -18.17
C THR A 23 5.83 -8.09 -17.84
N ILE A 24 5.55 -8.60 -16.63
CA ILE A 24 5.91 -9.95 -16.20
C ILE A 24 4.62 -10.73 -16.09
N GLU A 25 4.53 -11.81 -16.85
CA GLU A 25 3.44 -12.77 -16.73
C GLU A 25 3.68 -13.69 -15.53
N ILE A 26 2.66 -13.87 -14.70
CA ILE A 26 2.70 -14.70 -13.51
C ILE A 26 2.00 -16.02 -13.80
N SER A 27 2.80 -17.09 -13.75
CA SER A 27 2.33 -18.43 -14.06
C SER A 27 1.22 -18.89 -13.10
N ASN A 28 0.43 -19.89 -13.53
CA ASN A 28 -0.53 -20.53 -12.64
C ASN A 28 0.14 -21.19 -11.42
N LEU A 29 1.37 -21.69 -11.58
CA LEU A 29 2.14 -22.31 -10.51
C LEU A 29 2.48 -21.27 -9.43
N GLU A 30 3.03 -20.13 -9.83
CA GLU A 30 3.40 -19.06 -8.90
C GLU A 30 2.17 -18.47 -8.20
N ARG A 31 1.06 -18.28 -8.91
CA ARG A 31 -0.21 -17.86 -8.29
C ARG A 31 -0.72 -18.88 -7.26
N ARG A 32 -0.51 -20.19 -7.46
CA ARG A 32 -0.89 -21.20 -6.46
C ARG A 32 0.05 -21.21 -5.26
N GLN A 33 1.35 -21.08 -5.50
CA GLN A 33 2.38 -21.14 -4.46
C GLN A 33 2.41 -19.88 -3.59
N TYR A 34 2.27 -18.70 -4.21
CA TYR A 34 2.49 -17.41 -3.57
C TYR A 34 1.23 -16.56 -3.43
N LEU A 35 0.11 -17.00 -4.01
CA LEU A 35 -1.18 -16.30 -4.06
C LEU A 35 -1.09 -14.93 -4.76
N GLY A 36 -0.56 -13.93 -4.08
CA GLY A 36 -0.49 -12.54 -4.50
C GLY A 36 0.01 -11.70 -3.33
N GLY A 37 -0.15 -10.37 -3.43
CA GLY A 37 0.25 -9.45 -2.37
C GLY A 37 1.69 -9.70 -1.91
N LYS A 38 1.88 -9.89 -0.60
CA LYS A 38 3.21 -10.11 -0.01
C LYS A 38 3.91 -11.35 -0.51
N GLY A 39 3.22 -12.47 -0.72
CA GLY A 39 3.85 -13.71 -1.16
C GLY A 39 4.51 -13.54 -2.52
N LEU A 40 3.73 -13.07 -3.50
CA LEU A 40 4.22 -12.86 -4.85
C LEU A 40 5.25 -11.71 -4.93
N ALA A 41 5.04 -10.61 -4.19
CA ALA A 41 6.03 -9.55 -4.11
C ALA A 41 7.37 -10.03 -3.52
N THR A 42 7.33 -10.91 -2.51
CA THR A 42 8.56 -11.50 -1.94
C THR A 42 9.28 -12.35 -2.97
N LYS A 43 8.56 -13.18 -3.74
CA LYS A 43 9.14 -13.98 -4.82
C LYS A 43 9.82 -13.10 -5.88
N LEU A 44 9.13 -12.07 -6.38
CA LEU A 44 9.69 -11.15 -7.37
C LEU A 44 10.95 -10.43 -6.85
N LEU A 45 10.93 -9.97 -5.59
CA LEU A 45 12.12 -9.36 -4.99
C LEU A 45 13.26 -10.37 -4.85
N TYR A 46 12.96 -11.61 -4.43
CA TYR A 46 13.96 -12.67 -4.30
C TYR A 46 14.62 -13.01 -5.64
N ASP A 47 13.86 -13.02 -6.74
CA ASP A 47 14.40 -13.36 -8.07
C ASP A 47 15.21 -12.24 -8.73
N HIS A 48 15.02 -11.00 -8.29
CA HIS A 48 15.52 -9.83 -9.01
C HIS A 48 16.43 -8.91 -8.18
N ILE A 49 16.60 -9.17 -6.88
CA ILE A 49 17.53 -8.41 -6.03
C ILE A 49 18.66 -9.32 -5.58
N GLU A 50 19.87 -8.91 -5.91
CA GLU A 50 21.08 -9.55 -5.41
C GLU A 50 21.28 -9.24 -3.90
N PRO A 51 21.84 -10.19 -3.13
CA PRO A 51 22.28 -9.93 -1.77
C PRO A 51 23.28 -8.77 -1.70
N GLY A 52 23.30 -8.06 -0.58
CA GLY A 52 24.32 -7.03 -0.32
C GLY A 52 24.12 -5.66 -0.95
N ILE A 53 23.17 -5.48 -1.88
CA ILE A 53 22.92 -4.15 -2.51
C ILE A 53 22.63 -3.05 -1.48
N ASP A 54 22.98 -1.80 -1.77
CA ASP A 54 22.55 -0.66 -0.95
C ASP A 54 21.02 -0.46 -1.10
N PRO A 55 20.22 -0.42 -0.01
CA PRO A 55 18.79 -0.16 -0.08
C PRO A 55 18.37 1.13 -0.80
N LEU A 56 19.24 2.14 -0.93
CA LEU A 56 18.90 3.38 -1.65
C LEU A 56 19.45 3.43 -3.09
N SER A 57 20.14 2.38 -3.52
CA SER A 57 20.70 2.28 -4.87
C SER A 57 19.65 2.00 -5.96
N PRO A 58 19.95 2.30 -7.23
CA PRO A 58 19.11 1.94 -8.38
C PRO A 58 18.79 0.44 -8.48
N GLU A 59 19.68 -0.42 -7.97
CA GLU A 59 19.57 -1.88 -7.97
C GLU A 59 18.48 -2.40 -7.02
N ASN A 60 18.10 -1.64 -5.99
CA ASN A 60 16.95 -2.02 -5.16
C ASN A 60 15.67 -1.94 -5.98
N ILE A 61 14.70 -2.78 -5.67
CA ILE A 61 13.42 -2.83 -6.39
C ILE A 61 12.30 -2.49 -5.40
N LEU A 62 11.41 -1.59 -5.83
CA LEU A 62 10.16 -1.31 -5.12
C LEU A 62 9.02 -2.04 -5.82
N VAL A 63 8.39 -2.99 -5.12
CA VAL A 63 7.21 -3.71 -5.61
C VAL A 63 5.97 -3.25 -4.85
N MET A 64 4.93 -2.86 -5.58
CA MET A 64 3.59 -2.71 -5.04
C MET A 64 2.68 -3.80 -5.59
N MET A 65 2.09 -4.61 -4.71
CA MET A 65 1.35 -5.81 -5.11
C MET A 65 0.00 -5.92 -4.41
N THR A 66 -1.04 -6.21 -5.20
CA THR A 66 -2.39 -6.43 -4.71
C THR A 66 -2.64 -7.90 -4.36
N GLY A 67 -3.60 -8.16 -3.48
CA GLY A 67 -4.07 -9.51 -3.21
C GLY A 67 -5.09 -10.01 -4.26
N PRO A 68 -5.38 -11.33 -4.29
CA PRO A 68 -6.38 -11.91 -5.18
C PRO A 68 -7.76 -11.26 -5.04
N THR A 69 -8.15 -10.88 -3.82
CA THR A 69 -9.47 -10.31 -3.53
C THR A 69 -9.58 -8.82 -3.85
N ALA A 70 -8.49 -8.16 -4.26
CA ALA A 70 -8.52 -6.75 -4.61
C ALA A 70 -9.49 -6.48 -5.77
N GLY A 71 -10.26 -5.41 -5.65
CA GLY A 71 -11.29 -5.02 -6.62
C GLY A 71 -12.54 -5.91 -6.66
N THR A 72 -12.61 -6.97 -5.84
CA THR A 72 -13.84 -7.76 -5.64
C THR A 72 -14.72 -7.17 -4.53
N PRO A 73 -15.99 -7.58 -4.40
CA PRO A 73 -16.85 -7.19 -3.27
C PRO A 73 -16.44 -7.76 -1.89
N SER A 74 -15.26 -8.40 -1.78
CA SER A 74 -14.76 -8.94 -0.52
C SER A 74 -14.61 -7.83 0.54
N PRO A 75 -15.02 -8.06 1.81
CA PRO A 75 -14.83 -7.07 2.87
C PRO A 75 -13.36 -6.72 3.03
N ALA A 76 -13.04 -5.43 3.14
CA ALA A 76 -11.67 -4.92 3.24
C ALA A 76 -10.74 -5.31 2.08
N GLY A 77 -11.29 -5.63 0.89
CA GLY A 77 -10.52 -6.01 -0.30
C GLY A 77 -9.61 -4.93 -0.90
N GLY A 78 -9.65 -3.67 -0.41
CA GLY A 78 -8.84 -2.56 -0.96
C GLY A 78 -7.40 -2.48 -0.44
N ARG A 79 -6.76 -3.60 -0.09
CA ARG A 79 -5.39 -3.61 0.46
C ARG A 79 -4.37 -3.99 -0.61
N PHE A 80 -3.21 -3.33 -0.55
CA PHE A 80 -2.00 -3.71 -1.27
C PHE A 80 -0.78 -3.56 -0.35
N THR A 81 0.34 -4.15 -0.75
CA THR A 81 1.62 -4.02 -0.03
C THR A 81 2.62 -3.27 -0.89
N ALA A 82 3.48 -2.47 -0.25
CA ALA A 82 4.74 -1.98 -0.80
C ALA A 82 5.89 -2.76 -0.14
N MET A 83 6.83 -3.26 -0.95
CA MET A 83 7.94 -4.09 -0.51
C MET A 83 9.23 -3.72 -1.23
N CYS A 84 10.34 -3.75 -0.49
CA CYS A 84 11.71 -3.58 -1.00
C CYS A 84 12.71 -4.06 0.07
N LYS A 85 14.02 -4.00 -0.24
CA LYS A 85 15.05 -3.99 0.81
C LYS A 85 14.98 -2.66 1.57
N SER A 86 14.81 -2.70 2.88
CA SER A 86 14.56 -1.50 3.68
C SER A 86 15.85 -0.70 3.94
N PRO A 87 15.83 0.64 3.76
CA PRO A 87 16.94 1.51 4.17
C PRO A 87 17.01 1.72 5.69
N LEU A 88 15.94 1.37 6.43
CA LEU A 88 15.92 1.48 7.89
C LEU A 88 16.55 0.26 8.56
N THR A 89 16.25 -0.94 8.05
CA THR A 89 16.60 -2.21 8.72
C THR A 89 17.61 -3.05 7.96
N GLY A 90 17.91 -2.73 6.69
CA GLY A 90 18.83 -3.49 5.85
C GLY A 90 18.29 -4.84 5.33
N ILE A 91 17.07 -5.23 5.73
CA ILE A 91 16.42 -6.48 5.34
C ILE A 91 15.19 -6.24 4.47
N PHE A 92 14.66 -7.30 3.85
CA PHE A 92 13.37 -7.22 3.17
C PHE A 92 12.27 -6.79 4.13
N ALA A 93 11.51 -5.77 3.71
CA ALA A 93 10.40 -5.27 4.49
C ALA A 93 9.12 -5.19 3.64
N SER A 94 8.00 -5.35 4.33
CA SER A 94 6.67 -5.15 3.76
C SER A 94 5.92 -4.12 4.57
N SER A 95 5.32 -3.15 3.90
CA SER A 95 4.35 -2.24 4.50
C SER A 95 3.01 -2.36 3.78
N TYR A 96 1.93 -2.42 4.55
CA TYR A 96 0.57 -2.57 4.01
C TYR A 96 -0.17 -1.25 4.07
N VAL A 97 -0.95 -0.99 3.03
CA VAL A 97 -1.74 0.23 2.93
C VAL A 97 -3.09 -0.09 2.28
N GLY A 98 -4.09 0.70 2.62
CA GLY A 98 -5.42 0.64 2.03
C GLY A 98 -5.59 1.75 0.99
N GLY A 99 -6.83 2.12 0.73
CA GLY A 99 -7.16 3.15 -0.25
C GLY A 99 -7.56 2.54 -1.59
N LYS A 100 -7.74 3.41 -2.59
CA LYS A 100 -8.29 3.03 -3.89
C LYS A 100 -7.22 2.66 -4.91
N PHE A 101 -5.98 3.13 -4.75
CA PHE A 101 -4.89 2.91 -5.70
C PHE A 101 -4.73 1.44 -6.12
N GLY A 102 -4.62 0.52 -5.16
CA GLY A 102 -4.44 -0.90 -5.48
C GLY A 102 -5.62 -1.49 -6.27
N ILE A 103 -6.86 -1.03 -6.00
CA ILE A 103 -8.02 -1.44 -6.78
C ILE A 103 -7.91 -0.87 -8.19
N SER A 104 -7.60 0.42 -8.33
CA SER A 104 -7.52 1.09 -9.62
C SER A 104 -6.42 0.51 -10.50
N LEU A 105 -5.24 0.24 -9.96
CA LEU A 105 -4.15 -0.47 -10.65
C LEU A 105 -4.62 -1.84 -11.16
N LYS A 106 -5.31 -2.60 -10.30
CA LYS A 106 -5.87 -3.91 -10.68
C LYS A 106 -6.91 -3.82 -11.77
N LYS A 107 -7.76 -2.79 -11.73
CA LYS A 107 -8.74 -2.51 -12.78
C LYS A 107 -8.10 -1.93 -14.05
N SER A 108 -6.88 -1.41 -14.00
CA SER A 108 -6.12 -1.05 -15.20
C SER A 108 -5.54 -2.28 -15.90
N GLY A 109 -5.59 -3.46 -15.27
CA GLY A 109 -5.12 -4.71 -15.86
C GLY A 109 -3.84 -5.27 -15.25
N TYR A 110 -3.39 -4.77 -14.10
CA TYR A 110 -2.14 -5.21 -13.47
C TYR A 110 -2.36 -5.63 -12.01
N ASP A 111 -1.89 -6.81 -11.63
CA ASP A 111 -1.98 -7.27 -10.23
C ASP A 111 -0.96 -6.55 -9.31
N GLY A 112 0.06 -5.93 -9.90
CA GLY A 112 1.04 -5.10 -9.21
C GLY A 112 1.93 -4.33 -10.18
N ILE A 113 2.86 -3.56 -9.60
CA ILE A 113 3.89 -2.81 -10.31
C ILE A 113 5.24 -3.03 -9.61
N MET A 114 6.27 -3.28 -10.39
CA MET A 114 7.66 -3.40 -9.98
C MET A 114 8.47 -2.26 -10.59
N ILE A 115 9.24 -1.57 -9.76
CA ILE A 115 9.96 -0.35 -10.14
C ILE A 115 11.45 -0.57 -9.89
N ARG A 116 12.22 -0.49 -10.97
CA ARG A 116 13.67 -0.68 -11.02
C ARG A 116 14.36 0.63 -11.39
N GLY A 117 15.68 0.65 -11.19
CA GLY A 117 16.52 1.75 -11.65
C GLY A 117 16.24 3.06 -10.92
N LYS A 118 16.70 4.16 -11.52
CA LYS A 118 16.53 5.52 -11.03
C LYS A 118 16.41 6.45 -12.23
N SER A 119 15.39 7.29 -12.22
CA SER A 119 15.22 8.30 -13.26
C SER A 119 16.23 9.44 -13.07
N GLU A 120 16.81 9.96 -14.16
CA GLU A 120 17.65 11.16 -14.13
C GLU A 120 16.85 12.40 -13.69
N LYS A 121 15.57 12.45 -14.06
CA LYS A 121 14.63 13.53 -13.73
C LYS A 121 13.65 13.11 -12.64
N LYS A 122 12.98 14.09 -12.04
CA LYS A 122 11.87 13.85 -11.11
C LYS A 122 10.63 13.45 -11.89
N VAL A 123 10.09 12.26 -11.61
CA VAL A 123 9.00 11.68 -12.42
C VAL A 123 7.86 11.13 -11.58
N TYR A 124 6.70 10.93 -12.21
CA TYR A 124 5.62 10.11 -11.70
C TYR A 124 5.12 9.15 -12.78
N ILE A 125 4.58 8.00 -12.37
CA ILE A 125 4.02 7.00 -13.29
C ILE A 125 2.51 7.17 -13.34
N ARG A 126 1.92 7.20 -14.55
CA ARG A 126 0.47 7.14 -14.76
C ARG A 126 0.11 5.79 -15.36
N VAL A 127 -0.92 5.16 -14.81
CA VAL A 127 -1.49 3.90 -15.30
C VAL A 127 -2.98 4.09 -15.53
N GLU A 128 -3.43 4.03 -16.78
CA GLU A 128 -4.84 4.24 -17.13
C GLU A 128 -5.32 3.17 -18.10
N ASN A 129 -6.24 2.31 -17.64
CA ASN A 129 -6.87 1.26 -18.46
C ASN A 129 -5.94 0.31 -19.26
N GLY A 130 -4.66 0.24 -18.88
CA GLY A 130 -3.64 -0.60 -19.54
C GLY A 130 -2.58 0.21 -20.27
N GLU A 131 -2.75 1.52 -20.37
CA GLU A 131 -1.73 2.44 -20.84
C GLU A 131 -0.88 2.92 -19.68
N VAL A 132 0.42 3.05 -19.91
CA VAL A 132 1.40 3.41 -18.89
C VAL A 132 2.33 4.48 -19.45
N SER A 133 2.55 5.54 -18.68
CA SER A 133 3.49 6.60 -19.03
C SER A 133 4.30 7.07 -17.82
N ILE A 134 5.54 7.49 -18.09
CA ILE A 134 6.42 8.16 -17.13
C ILE A 134 6.36 9.66 -17.46
N ASN A 135 5.96 10.48 -16.51
CA ASN A 135 5.67 11.90 -16.70
C ASN A 135 6.56 12.74 -15.79
N ASP A 136 6.82 13.99 -16.16
CA ASP A 136 7.54 14.94 -15.31
C ASP A 136 6.78 15.20 -14.00
N ALA A 137 7.49 15.20 -12.88
CA ALA A 137 6.96 15.52 -11.56
C ALA A 137 7.67 16.70 -10.90
N SER A 138 8.35 17.54 -11.68
CA SER A 138 9.15 18.64 -11.15
C SER A 138 8.28 19.62 -10.36
N GLU A 139 7.07 19.91 -10.83
CA GLU A 139 6.09 20.76 -10.15
C GLU A 139 5.47 20.14 -8.89
N LEU A 140 5.54 18.81 -8.76
CA LEU A 140 5.02 18.09 -7.58
C LEU A 140 6.07 17.91 -6.49
N TRP A 141 7.35 18.11 -6.82
CA TRP A 141 8.44 17.90 -5.90
C TRP A 141 8.43 18.97 -4.80
N GLY A 142 8.57 18.57 -3.55
CA GLY A 142 8.46 19.44 -2.38
C GLY A 142 7.04 19.61 -1.84
N LEU A 143 6.00 19.24 -2.59
CA LEU A 143 4.62 19.34 -2.12
C LEU A 143 4.25 18.22 -1.12
N ASP A 144 3.33 18.54 -0.20
CA ASP A 144 2.76 17.55 0.73
C ASP A 144 1.94 16.49 -0.01
N THR A 145 1.95 15.28 0.56
CA THR A 145 1.18 14.15 0.06
C THR A 145 -0.33 14.41 -0.07
N ARG A 146 -0.92 15.19 0.85
CA ARG A 146 -2.35 15.48 0.80
C ARG A 146 -2.68 16.43 -0.32
N ASP A 147 -1.91 17.50 -0.47
CA ASP A 147 -2.13 18.54 -1.47
C ASP A 147 -2.14 17.95 -2.88
N ILE A 148 -1.18 17.07 -3.19
CA ILE A 148 -1.12 16.40 -4.51
C ILE A 148 -2.37 15.55 -4.74
N GLN A 149 -2.75 14.73 -3.75
CA GLN A 149 -3.87 13.81 -3.91
C GLN A 149 -5.22 14.53 -4.01
N GLU A 150 -5.38 15.67 -3.34
CA GLU A 150 -6.62 16.46 -3.37
C GLU A 150 -6.74 17.31 -4.63
N THR A 151 -5.65 17.99 -5.03
CA THR A 151 -5.62 18.88 -6.22
C THR A 151 -5.57 18.11 -7.54
N ARG A 152 -5.07 16.86 -7.54
CA ARG A 152 -4.96 16.00 -8.73
C ARG A 152 -5.86 14.76 -8.67
N LYS A 153 -6.92 14.79 -7.85
CA LYS A 153 -7.89 13.69 -7.71
C LYS A 153 -8.56 13.29 -9.03
N GLN A 154 -8.71 14.24 -9.95
CA GLN A 154 -9.29 14.04 -11.28
C GLN A 154 -8.38 13.26 -12.23
N GLU A 155 -7.18 12.85 -11.83
CA GLU A 155 -6.29 12.00 -12.63
C GLU A 155 -6.43 10.53 -12.26
N GLY A 156 -6.89 10.22 -11.05
CA GLY A 156 -7.05 8.86 -10.56
C GLY A 156 -6.70 8.76 -9.08
N ASP A 157 -6.46 7.53 -8.66
CA ASP A 157 -6.08 7.23 -7.29
C ASP A 157 -4.57 7.19 -7.18
N TRP A 158 -4.03 8.00 -6.27
CA TRP A 158 -2.61 8.22 -6.14
C TRP A 158 -1.97 7.36 -5.02
N VAL A 159 -0.70 7.05 -5.22
CA VAL A 159 0.29 6.83 -4.17
C VAL A 159 1.41 7.83 -4.34
N VAL A 160 1.81 8.51 -3.27
CA VAL A 160 2.78 9.61 -3.34
C VAL A 160 3.72 9.62 -2.14
N ILE A 161 4.92 10.16 -2.35
CA ILE A 161 5.80 10.57 -1.26
C ILE A 161 5.70 12.08 -1.03
N GLY A 162 5.98 12.50 0.21
CA GLY A 162 6.17 13.91 0.55
C GLY A 162 7.67 14.24 0.70
N PRO A 163 7.99 15.44 1.23
CA PRO A 163 9.37 15.90 1.40
C PRO A 163 10.28 14.92 2.16
N ALA A 164 9.73 14.15 3.11
CA ALA A 164 10.51 13.14 3.84
C ALA A 164 11.03 12.01 2.93
N GLY A 165 10.23 11.58 1.94
CA GLY A 165 10.65 10.58 0.96
C GLY A 165 11.67 11.14 -0.01
N GLU A 166 11.45 12.35 -0.49
CA GLU A 166 12.35 13.07 -1.39
C GLU A 166 13.74 13.29 -0.76
N ASN A 167 13.78 13.57 0.54
CA ASN A 167 15.00 13.75 1.33
C ASN A 167 15.52 12.44 1.96
N LEU A 168 15.03 11.28 1.51
CA LEU A 168 15.54 9.96 1.89
C LEU A 168 15.52 9.66 3.40
N VAL A 169 14.58 10.24 4.14
CA VAL A 169 14.41 9.93 5.57
C VAL A 169 14.14 8.45 5.72
N ARG A 170 14.95 7.70 6.48
CA ARG A 170 14.93 6.22 6.52
C ARG A 170 13.57 5.62 6.93
N PHE A 171 12.69 6.38 7.58
CA PHE A 171 11.33 5.97 7.95
C PHE A 171 10.24 6.70 7.16
N ALA A 172 10.59 7.32 6.02
CA ALA A 172 9.64 7.96 5.13
C ALA A 172 8.61 6.95 4.59
N VAL A 173 7.39 7.45 4.44
CA VAL A 173 6.20 6.65 4.12
C VAL A 173 5.76 6.90 2.68
N ILE A 174 4.93 6.00 2.16
CA ILE A 174 4.14 6.23 0.94
C ILE A 174 2.69 6.45 1.38
N ALA A 175 2.10 7.57 0.98
CA ALA A 175 0.71 7.88 1.26
C ALA A 175 -0.20 7.38 0.13
N SER A 176 -1.41 6.93 0.49
CA SER A 176 -2.48 6.58 -0.45
C SER A 176 -3.83 6.95 0.19
N ASP A 177 -4.53 7.91 -0.40
CA ASP A 177 -5.69 8.55 0.22
C ASP A 177 -5.32 9.03 1.64
N LYS A 178 -6.18 8.81 2.63
CA LYS A 178 -5.92 9.06 4.06
C LYS A 178 -5.12 7.94 4.76
N ARG A 179 -4.44 7.06 4.01
CA ARG A 179 -3.72 5.88 4.52
C ARG A 179 -2.24 5.95 4.18
N VAL A 180 -1.41 5.20 4.90
CA VAL A 180 0.04 5.17 4.67
C VAL A 180 0.60 3.76 4.69
N ALA A 181 1.54 3.49 3.80
CA ALA A 181 2.54 2.43 3.98
C ALA A 181 3.62 2.97 4.92
N GLY A 182 3.38 2.84 6.22
CA GLY A 182 3.98 3.69 7.25
C GLY A 182 5.33 3.26 7.85
N ARG A 183 5.91 2.13 7.45
CA ARG A 183 7.12 1.60 8.12
C ARG A 183 8.19 1.17 7.12
N CYS A 184 9.41 1.04 7.64
CA CYS A 184 10.57 0.48 6.95
C CYS A 184 11.06 1.26 5.72
N GLY A 185 10.69 2.54 5.58
CA GLY A 185 11.35 3.44 4.63
C GLY A 185 10.96 3.26 3.17
N MET A 186 9.77 2.74 2.88
CA MET A 186 9.29 2.59 1.50
C MET A 186 9.29 3.92 0.74
N GLY A 187 8.98 5.03 1.43
CA GLY A 187 9.01 6.37 0.84
C GLY A 187 10.43 6.85 0.49
N ALA A 188 11.45 6.44 1.26
CA ALA A 188 12.84 6.78 0.95
C ALA A 188 13.35 6.02 -0.27
N VAL A 189 12.97 4.74 -0.42
CA VAL A 189 13.30 3.97 -1.64
C VAL A 189 12.60 4.55 -2.86
N MET A 190 11.33 4.96 -2.74
CA MET A 190 10.62 5.62 -3.83
C MET A 190 11.29 6.96 -4.21
N GLY A 191 11.70 7.75 -3.22
CA GLY A 191 12.43 9.01 -3.42
C GLY A 191 13.82 8.84 -4.02
N SER A 192 14.58 7.80 -3.62
CA SER A 192 15.94 7.55 -4.14
C SER A 192 15.96 7.27 -5.64
N LYS A 193 14.83 6.82 -6.18
CA LYS A 193 14.58 6.57 -7.60
C LYS A 193 14.13 7.80 -8.39
N ASN A 194 14.05 8.97 -7.75
CA ASN A 194 13.44 10.19 -8.28
C ASN A 194 11.96 10.01 -8.68
N LEU A 195 11.25 9.07 -8.04
CA LEU A 195 9.84 8.81 -8.30
C LEU A 195 8.96 9.49 -7.24
N LYS A 196 8.20 10.50 -7.64
CA LYS A 196 7.31 11.26 -6.75
C LYS A 196 6.03 10.50 -6.40
N GLY A 197 5.49 9.75 -7.36
CA GLY A 197 4.18 9.13 -7.21
C GLY A 197 3.83 8.17 -8.33
N ILE A 198 2.74 7.44 -8.11
CA ILE A 198 2.08 6.62 -9.12
C ILE A 198 0.59 6.95 -9.03
N VAL A 199 -0.04 7.24 -10.16
CA VAL A 199 -1.49 7.43 -10.26
C VAL A 199 -2.08 6.33 -11.11
N ALA A 200 -3.17 5.73 -10.63
CA ALA A 200 -3.87 4.67 -11.33
C ALA A 200 -5.34 5.00 -11.54
N ARG A 201 -5.85 4.68 -12.73
CA ARG A 201 -7.27 4.67 -13.04
C ARG A 201 -7.61 3.43 -13.87
N GLY A 202 -8.62 2.70 -13.42
CA GLY A 202 -9.05 1.48 -14.09
C GLY A 202 -10.54 1.26 -13.96
N ASP A 203 -11.17 0.81 -15.02
CA ASP A 203 -12.61 0.51 -15.07
C ASP A 203 -12.94 -0.98 -15.25
N ARG A 204 -11.95 -1.83 -15.52
CA ARG A 204 -12.17 -3.27 -15.75
C ARG A 204 -12.85 -3.93 -14.56
N LYS A 205 -13.76 -4.87 -14.84
CA LYS A 205 -14.44 -5.65 -13.80
C LYS A 205 -13.58 -6.86 -13.39
N ILE A 206 -13.28 -6.97 -12.10
CA ILE A 206 -12.61 -8.14 -11.54
C ILE A 206 -13.64 -9.27 -11.37
N LYS A 207 -13.48 -10.34 -12.16
CA LYS A 207 -14.35 -11.51 -12.10
C LYS A 207 -13.96 -12.41 -10.94
N VAL A 208 -14.94 -13.01 -10.29
CA VAL A 208 -14.75 -14.10 -9.32
C VAL A 208 -15.10 -15.43 -10.00
N ALA A 209 -14.48 -16.54 -9.56
CA ALA A 209 -14.64 -17.83 -10.21
C ALA A 209 -16.07 -18.37 -10.16
N ASP A 210 -16.71 -18.27 -9.00
CA ASP A 210 -18.05 -18.75 -8.73
C ASP A 210 -18.83 -17.64 -8.02
N PRO A 211 -19.62 -16.83 -8.74
CA PRO A 211 -20.35 -15.70 -8.18
C PRO A 211 -21.33 -16.10 -7.08
N ASP A 212 -22.00 -17.24 -7.20
CA ASP A 212 -23.02 -17.70 -6.25
C ASP A 212 -22.39 -18.18 -4.95
N ARG A 213 -21.32 -18.98 -5.05
CA ARG A 213 -20.55 -19.41 -3.87
C ARG A 213 -19.85 -18.22 -3.21
N PHE A 214 -19.32 -17.28 -4.00
CA PHE A 214 -18.74 -16.05 -3.46
C PHE A 214 -19.78 -15.22 -2.70
N LYS A 215 -20.99 -15.03 -3.26
CA LYS A 215 -22.09 -14.32 -2.61
C LYS A 215 -22.51 -14.99 -1.29
N LYS A 216 -22.57 -16.33 -1.25
CA LYS A 216 -22.83 -17.09 -0.01
C LYS A 216 -21.73 -16.84 1.03
N ALA A 217 -20.46 -16.94 0.64
CA ALA A 217 -19.33 -16.68 1.53
C ALA A 217 -19.30 -15.23 2.04
N LEU A 218 -19.61 -14.25 1.17
CA LEU A 218 -19.69 -12.84 1.51
C LEU A 218 -20.74 -12.59 2.60
N LYS A 219 -21.94 -13.16 2.47
CA LYS A 219 -23.00 -13.05 3.49
C LYS A 219 -22.54 -13.58 4.85
N ILE A 220 -21.84 -14.71 4.86
CA ILE A 220 -21.29 -15.31 6.09
C ILE A 220 -20.25 -14.36 6.72
N ALA A 221 -19.32 -13.86 5.91
CA ALA A 221 -18.27 -12.96 6.37
C ALA A 221 -18.86 -11.65 6.95
N GLN A 222 -19.80 -11.03 6.25
CA GLN A 222 -20.47 -9.82 6.71
C GLN A 222 -21.23 -10.05 8.02
N LYS A 223 -21.99 -11.16 8.13
CA LYS A 223 -22.68 -11.51 9.38
C LYS A 223 -21.70 -11.64 10.54
N LYS A 224 -20.56 -12.31 10.35
CA LYS A 224 -19.53 -12.46 11.39
C LYS A 224 -18.89 -11.12 11.79
N VAL A 225 -18.56 -10.26 10.82
CA VAL A 225 -17.99 -8.93 11.08
C VAL A 225 -18.96 -8.05 11.86
N LEU A 226 -20.25 -8.08 11.53
CA LEU A 226 -21.27 -7.26 12.19
C LEU A 226 -21.67 -7.81 13.57
N ALA A 227 -21.67 -9.13 13.75
CA ALA A 227 -22.04 -9.76 15.03
C ALA A 227 -20.93 -9.66 16.10
N ASN A 228 -19.69 -9.41 15.71
CA ASN A 228 -18.59 -9.20 16.66
C ASN A 228 -18.62 -7.76 17.21
N ASP A 229 -18.68 -7.59 18.53
CA ASP A 229 -18.78 -6.28 19.19
C ASP A 229 -17.66 -5.31 18.76
N ASN A 230 -16.43 -5.81 18.66
CA ASN A 230 -15.28 -4.99 18.30
C ASN A 230 -15.37 -4.47 16.86
N THR A 231 -15.62 -5.36 15.88
CA THR A 231 -15.67 -4.96 14.45
C THR A 231 -17.01 -4.39 14.01
N GLY A 232 -18.10 -4.76 14.67
CA GLY A 232 -19.46 -4.34 14.37
C GLY A 232 -19.88 -3.03 15.02
N ARG A 233 -19.29 -2.70 16.20
CA ARG A 233 -19.63 -1.50 16.97
C ARG A 233 -18.42 -0.66 17.33
N ARG A 234 -17.51 -1.15 18.19
CA ARG A 234 -16.48 -0.30 18.81
C ARG A 234 -15.53 0.37 17.82
N LEU A 235 -15.04 -0.37 16.81
CA LEU A 235 -14.19 0.19 15.76
C LEU A 235 -14.93 1.22 14.88
N ARG A 236 -16.26 1.14 14.77
CA ARG A 236 -17.06 2.13 14.03
C ARG A 236 -17.26 3.41 14.83
N GLU A 237 -17.48 3.29 16.13
CA GLU A 237 -17.73 4.41 17.03
C GLU A 237 -16.44 5.18 17.38
N LEU A 238 -15.34 4.47 17.61
CA LEU A 238 -14.13 5.02 18.23
C LEU A 238 -12.86 4.84 17.38
N GLY A 239 -12.94 4.11 16.26
CA GLY A 239 -11.77 3.77 15.45
C GLY A 239 -10.73 2.94 16.22
N THR A 240 -9.51 2.88 15.70
CA THR A 240 -8.37 2.22 16.40
C THR A 240 -7.92 2.92 17.68
N PRO A 241 -8.10 4.26 17.87
CA PRO A 241 -7.81 4.91 19.14
C PRO A 241 -8.56 4.33 20.34
N GLN A 242 -9.62 3.53 20.15
CA GLN A 242 -10.33 2.85 21.24
C GLN A 242 -9.41 2.07 22.20
N ASN A 243 -8.22 1.69 21.72
CA ASN A 243 -7.25 0.93 22.50
C ASN A 243 -6.43 1.79 23.46
N VAL A 244 -6.44 3.12 23.33
CA VAL A 244 -5.68 4.05 24.19
C VAL A 244 -5.97 3.80 25.66
N ARG A 245 -7.26 3.82 26.05
CA ARG A 245 -7.68 3.55 27.43
C ARG A 245 -7.26 2.15 27.87
N THR A 246 -7.51 1.12 27.05
CA THR A 246 -7.09 -0.26 27.35
C THR A 246 -5.60 -0.34 27.63
N TYR A 247 -4.75 0.26 26.80
CA TYR A 247 -3.30 0.23 26.97
C TYR A 247 -2.84 0.98 28.22
N GLY A 248 -3.47 2.12 28.51
CA GLY A 248 -3.17 2.92 29.70
C GLY A 248 -3.57 2.22 31.01
N THR A 249 -4.77 1.64 31.07
CA THR A 249 -5.29 1.00 32.28
C THR A 249 -4.62 -0.34 32.58
N THR A 250 -4.16 -1.06 31.54
CA THR A 250 -3.41 -2.31 31.68
C THR A 250 -1.90 -2.12 31.82
N ALA A 251 -1.43 -0.87 31.91
CA ALA A 251 -0.01 -0.53 32.05
C ALA A 251 0.89 -1.17 30.97
N ILE A 252 0.44 -1.13 29.71
CA ILE A 252 1.22 -1.55 28.53
C ILE A 252 1.41 -0.41 27.52
N MET A 253 1.06 0.83 27.90
CA MET A 253 1.26 2.00 27.07
C MET A 253 2.72 2.46 27.13
N PRO A 254 3.43 2.59 25.98
CA PRO A 254 4.77 3.16 25.97
C PRO A 254 4.74 4.65 26.33
N VAL A 255 5.38 5.02 27.43
CA VAL A 255 5.47 6.42 27.89
C VAL A 255 6.93 6.81 28.09
N ARG A 256 7.33 7.97 27.55
CA ARG A 256 8.72 8.50 27.64
C ARG A 256 9.76 7.45 27.23
N ASN A 257 9.70 7.01 25.97
CA ASN A 257 10.57 5.96 25.44
C ASN A 257 10.56 4.67 26.30
N PHE A 258 9.37 4.15 26.60
CA PHE A 258 9.16 2.92 27.38
C PHE A 258 9.69 2.92 28.82
N SER A 259 10.22 4.06 29.32
CA SER A 259 10.65 4.18 30.73
C SER A 259 9.49 4.15 31.72
N LYS A 260 8.26 4.41 31.24
CA LYS A 260 7.03 4.36 32.02
C LYS A 260 5.95 3.63 31.24
N ALA A 261 4.99 3.10 31.99
CA ALA A 261 3.85 2.35 31.47
C ALA A 261 2.48 3.03 31.73
N LYS A 262 2.48 4.13 32.50
CA LYS A 262 1.31 4.94 32.83
C LYS A 262 1.52 6.39 32.39
N PHE A 263 0.49 6.99 31.83
CA PHE A 263 0.48 8.38 31.37
C PHE A 263 -0.63 9.13 32.10
N ASP A 264 -0.27 10.15 32.88
CA ASP A 264 -1.25 10.90 33.69
C ASP A 264 -2.29 11.64 32.81
N GLY A 265 -1.91 12.01 31.58
CA GLY A 265 -2.80 12.64 30.60
C GLY A 265 -3.61 11.67 29.73
N LEU A 266 -3.80 10.42 30.15
CA LEU A 266 -4.45 9.35 29.35
C LEU A 266 -5.79 9.79 28.75
N GLU A 267 -6.64 10.42 29.56
CA GLU A 267 -7.99 10.79 29.13
C GLU A 267 -7.99 11.85 28.02
N ASN A 268 -6.98 12.73 28.00
CA ASN A 268 -6.85 13.79 27.00
C ASN A 268 -6.52 13.27 25.60
N ILE A 269 -6.03 12.03 25.50
CA ILE A 269 -5.68 11.37 24.22
C ILE A 269 -6.59 10.17 23.92
N SER A 270 -7.65 9.98 24.70
CA SER A 270 -8.61 8.88 24.53
C SER A 270 -9.43 9.02 23.24
N ALA A 271 -9.96 7.91 22.75
CA ALA A 271 -10.82 7.91 21.56
C ALA A 271 -12.10 8.71 21.78
N GLU A 272 -12.62 8.63 22.99
CA GLU A 272 -13.82 9.32 23.44
C GLU A 272 -13.58 10.83 23.43
N LYS A 273 -12.43 11.29 23.96
CA LYS A 273 -12.06 12.69 23.89
C LYS A 273 -11.95 13.18 22.45
N ILE A 274 -11.32 12.39 21.57
CA ILE A 274 -11.22 12.71 20.14
C ILE A 274 -12.60 12.81 19.48
N ARG A 275 -13.49 11.85 19.74
CA ARG A 275 -14.87 11.82 19.20
C ARG A 275 -15.69 13.02 19.69
N ASP A 276 -15.55 13.38 20.95
CA ASP A 276 -16.38 14.41 21.58
C ASP A 276 -15.90 15.83 21.19
N ASP A 277 -14.59 16.03 21.00
CA ASP A 277 -14.00 17.34 20.68
C ASP A 277 -13.87 17.61 19.18
N HIS A 278 -13.79 16.57 18.36
CA HIS A 278 -13.57 16.70 16.92
C HIS A 278 -14.72 16.06 16.14
N LYS A 279 -15.12 16.71 15.05
CA LYS A 279 -16.01 16.10 14.05
C LYS A 279 -15.21 15.02 13.31
N VAL A 280 -15.22 13.79 13.83
CA VAL A 280 -14.57 12.61 13.22
C VAL A 280 -15.47 11.98 12.17
#